data_AF-A0A7R9BCF7-F1
#
_entry.id   AF-A0A7R9BCF7-F1
#
_cell.length_a   1.000
_cell.length_b   1.000
_cell.length_c   1.000
_cell.angle_alpha   90.00
_cell.angle_beta   90.00
_cell.angle_gamma   90.00
#
_symmetry.space_group_name_H-M   'P 1'
#
loop_
_entity.id
_entity.type
_entity.pdbx_description
1 polymer ?
#
loop_
_entity_poly.entity_id
_entity_poly.type
_entity_poly.pdbx_seq_one_letter_code
_entity_poly.pdbx_strand_id
1 'polypeptide(L)'
;DSDVSLKDICFAPLVLDKANSESNCTVQSVWGYLNNDPSQLEDSAASNYLDTILKCLKGSYDMECLAPYGGPVEPGVAVGGYLALGGTYDYMLATGLSLTFLVDNNVNKTLQEPAKLWEEKYAACSYVIPYYCPPTNPGSIPGDEF
;
A
#
# COMPACT_ATOMS: atom_id res chain seq x y z
N ASP A 1 11.17 -14.19 -20.41
CA ASP A 1 10.54 -13.57 -19.22
C ASP A 1 11.35 -12.40 -18.75
N SER A 2 10.90 -11.19 -19.06
CA SER A 2 11.29 -10.01 -18.28
C SER A 2 10.39 -9.98 -17.05
N ASP A 3 10.96 -10.13 -15.86
CA ASP A 3 10.19 -10.02 -14.61
C ASP A 3 9.69 -8.58 -14.48
N VAL A 4 8.40 -8.35 -14.71
CA VAL A 4 7.78 -7.03 -14.61
C VAL A 4 7.62 -6.68 -13.14
N SER A 5 8.13 -5.53 -12.74
CA SER A 5 8.05 -5.01 -11.36
C SER A 5 7.02 -3.88 -11.25
N LEU A 6 6.68 -3.49 -10.02
CA LEU A 6 5.69 -2.43 -9.79
C LEU A 6 6.10 -1.10 -10.46
N LYS A 7 7.37 -0.70 -10.37
CA LYS A 7 7.88 0.53 -11.00
C LYS A 7 7.75 0.57 -12.52
N ASP A 8 7.61 -0.59 -13.18
CA ASP A 8 7.48 -0.64 -14.64
C ASP A 8 6.07 -0.26 -15.13
N ILE A 9 5.08 -0.32 -14.22
CA ILE A 9 3.64 -0.22 -14.52
C ILE A 9 2.89 0.78 -13.62
N CYS A 10 3.52 1.29 -12.57
CA CYS A 10 2.83 2.09 -11.55
C CYS A 10 2.61 3.54 -12.00
N PHE A 11 1.56 4.15 -11.46
CA PHE A 11 1.34 5.59 -11.58
C PHE A 11 2.28 6.36 -10.63
N ALA A 12 3.12 7.24 -11.18
CA ALA A 12 4.16 7.98 -10.47
C ALA A 12 4.07 9.50 -10.76
N PRO A 13 3.30 10.29 -10.00
CA PRO A 13 2.91 11.65 -10.37
C PRO A 13 4.06 12.67 -10.38
N LEU A 14 5.16 12.41 -9.67
CA LEU A 14 6.32 13.31 -9.59
C LEU A 14 7.46 12.95 -10.56
N VAL A 15 7.25 11.93 -11.41
CA VAL A 15 8.24 11.50 -12.40
C VAL A 15 7.66 11.74 -13.80
N LEU A 16 8.45 12.34 -14.69
CA LEU A 16 7.97 12.75 -16.02
C LEU A 16 7.74 11.59 -16.98
N ASP A 17 8.57 10.54 -16.88
CA ASP A 17 8.52 9.40 -17.79
C ASP A 17 8.02 8.14 -17.05
N LYS A 18 8.96 7.36 -16.50
CA LYS A 18 8.67 6.14 -15.75
C LYS A 18 9.36 6.19 -14.40
N ALA A 19 8.73 5.58 -13.40
CA ALA A 19 9.34 5.39 -12.09
C ALA A 19 10.71 4.71 -12.23
N ASN A 20 11.73 5.29 -11.61
CA ASN A 20 13.06 4.69 -11.57
C ASN A 20 13.24 3.78 -10.34
N SER A 21 12.36 3.95 -9.35
CA SER A 21 12.30 3.25 -8.08
C SER A 21 10.84 3.00 -7.68
N GLU A 22 10.58 1.92 -6.97
CA GLU A 22 9.27 1.59 -6.39
C GLU A 22 8.77 2.68 -5.43
N SER A 23 9.67 3.46 -4.82
CA SER A 23 9.30 4.59 -3.97
C SER A 23 8.65 5.74 -4.74
N ASN A 24 8.78 5.81 -6.06
CA ASN A 24 8.05 6.80 -6.87
C ASN A 24 6.60 6.38 -7.13
N CYS A 25 6.27 5.10 -6.94
CA CYS A 25 4.95 4.58 -7.22
C CYS A 25 3.94 5.06 -6.19
N THR A 26 2.75 5.42 -6.66
CA THR A 26 1.65 5.80 -5.79
C THR A 26 1.09 4.56 -5.10
N VAL A 27 1.52 4.36 -3.85
CA VAL A 27 1.00 3.35 -2.93
C VAL A 27 0.32 4.06 -1.78
N GLN A 28 -1.00 3.93 -1.68
CA GLN A 28 -1.81 4.56 -0.64
C GLN A 28 -2.04 3.55 0.47
N SER A 29 -1.38 3.77 1.61
CA SER A 29 -1.55 2.98 2.83
C SER A 29 -1.11 3.80 4.04
N VAL A 30 -1.50 3.37 5.24
CA VAL A 30 -1.05 3.99 6.51
C VAL A 30 0.46 4.01 6.69
N TRP A 31 1.18 3.07 6.05
CA TRP A 31 2.64 2.99 6.11
C TRP A 31 3.33 4.11 5.33
N GLY A 32 2.62 4.76 4.40
CA GLY A 32 3.12 5.94 3.71
C GLY A 32 3.48 7.06 4.67
N TYR A 33 2.77 7.21 5.79
CA TYR A 33 3.06 8.19 6.84
C TYR A 33 4.41 7.94 7.55
N LEU A 34 4.93 6.72 7.45
CA LEU A 34 6.22 6.31 8.00
C LEU A 34 7.26 6.12 6.89
N ASN A 35 7.06 6.75 5.73
CA ASN A 35 7.92 6.62 4.55
C ASN A 35 8.11 5.17 4.06
N ASN A 36 7.19 4.25 4.41
CA ASN A 36 7.33 2.80 4.19
C ASN A 36 8.61 2.20 4.81
N ASP A 37 9.16 2.82 5.86
CA ASP A 37 10.36 2.36 6.55
C ASP A 37 9.97 1.60 7.83
N PRO A 38 10.19 0.27 7.90
CA PRO A 38 9.82 -0.54 9.07
C PRO A 38 10.60 -0.15 10.33
N SER A 39 11.78 0.46 10.21
CA SER A 39 12.56 0.89 11.38
C SER A 39 11.85 1.98 12.19
N GLN A 40 10.93 2.74 11.57
CA GLN A 40 10.08 3.73 12.23
C GLN A 40 9.10 3.10 13.25
N LEU A 41 8.86 1.80 13.17
CA LEU A 41 8.03 1.06 14.13
C LEU A 41 8.79 0.69 15.41
N GLU A 42 10.13 0.70 15.36
CA GLU A 42 11.01 0.30 16.47
C GLU A 42 11.36 1.48 17.39
N ASP A 43 11.04 2.71 16.97
CA ASP A 43 11.52 3.91 17.65
C ASP A 43 10.83 4.11 19.01
N SER A 44 11.63 4.04 20.08
CA SER A 44 11.18 4.07 21.47
C SER A 44 11.26 5.46 22.12
N ALA A 45 11.62 6.49 21.34
CA ALA A 45 11.88 7.83 21.83
C ALA A 45 10.79 8.85 21.41
N ALA A 46 10.12 9.42 22.41
CA ALA A 46 9.35 10.68 22.46
C ALA A 46 8.22 10.98 21.46
N SER A 47 8.19 10.42 20.25
CA SER A 47 7.05 10.42 19.34
C SER A 47 6.83 9.00 18.84
N ASN A 48 5.83 8.33 19.41
CA ASN A 48 5.50 6.97 19.01
C ASN A 48 5.06 6.98 17.53
N TYR A 49 5.33 5.92 16.75
CA TYR A 49 4.79 5.80 15.39
C TYR A 49 3.26 6.01 15.34
N LEU A 50 2.57 5.69 16.45
CA LEU A 50 1.14 5.96 16.64
C LEU A 50 0.81 7.46 16.63
N ASP A 51 1.66 8.31 17.22
CA ASP A 51 1.47 9.76 17.21
C ASP A 51 1.63 10.33 15.80
N THR A 52 2.61 9.82 15.04
CA THR A 52 2.80 10.18 13.62
C THR A 52 1.60 9.77 12.79
N ILE A 53 1.13 8.52 12.92
CA ILE A 53 -0.07 8.04 12.22
C ILE A 53 -1.29 8.89 12.61
N LEU A 54 -1.50 9.16 13.90
CA LEU A 54 -2.62 9.99 14.38
C LEU A 54 -2.54 11.41 13.84
N LYS A 55 -1.35 12.01 13.81
CA LYS A 55 -1.11 13.34 13.22
C LYS A 55 -1.50 13.33 11.75
N CYS A 56 -1.02 12.37 10.98
CA CYS A 56 -1.24 12.31 9.54
C CYS A 56 -2.68 11.92 9.16
N LEU A 57 -3.37 11.12 9.97
CA LEU A 57 -4.80 10.85 9.81
C LEU A 57 -5.67 12.10 10.06
N LYS A 58 -5.19 13.05 10.87
CA LYS A 58 -5.88 14.34 11.10
C LYS A 58 -5.50 15.41 10.08
N GLY A 59 -4.31 15.33 9.49
CA GLY A 59 -3.76 16.33 8.57
C GLY A 59 -2.88 15.70 7.50
N SER A 60 -3.49 15.02 6.53
CA SER A 60 -2.77 14.25 5.48
C SER A 60 -1.94 15.10 4.51
N TYR A 61 -2.14 16.42 4.51
CA TYR A 61 -1.42 17.37 3.66
C TYR A 61 -0.25 18.07 4.37
N ASP A 62 0.04 17.71 5.63
CA ASP A 62 1.28 18.15 6.28
C ASP A 62 2.47 17.61 5.47
N MET A 63 3.51 18.44 5.29
CA MET A 63 4.71 18.05 4.53
C MET A 63 5.41 16.84 5.13
N GLU A 64 5.31 16.65 6.45
CA GLU A 64 5.87 15.49 7.15
C GLU A 64 5.02 14.21 6.96
N CYS A 65 3.82 14.33 6.40
CA CYS A 65 2.86 13.22 6.22
C CYS A 65 2.75 12.74 4.78
N LEU A 66 3.55 13.29 3.86
CA LEU A 66 3.58 12.83 2.48
C LEU A 66 4.23 11.45 2.41
N ALA A 67 3.62 10.56 1.63
CA ALA A 67 4.21 9.25 1.34
C ALA A 67 5.43 9.39 0.41
N PRO A 68 6.24 8.33 0.22
CA PRO A 68 7.47 8.40 -0.58
C PRO A 68 7.30 8.88 -2.04
N TYR A 69 6.11 8.70 -2.61
CA TYR A 69 5.77 9.22 -3.95
C TYR A 69 5.55 10.75 -3.98
N GLY A 70 5.63 11.40 -2.81
CA GLY A 70 5.55 12.84 -2.60
C GLY A 70 4.14 13.41 -2.62
N GLY A 71 3.10 12.59 -2.46
CA GLY A 71 1.72 13.02 -2.31
C GLY A 71 1.08 12.57 -0.99
N PRO A 72 -0.08 13.16 -0.65
CA PRO A 72 -0.79 12.86 0.58
C PRO A 72 -1.51 11.51 0.46
N VAL A 73 -1.53 10.75 1.56
CA VAL A 73 -2.44 9.60 1.71
C VAL A 73 -3.64 10.06 2.52
N GLU A 74 -4.79 10.18 1.87
CA GLU A 74 -6.01 10.57 2.59
C GLU A 74 -6.47 9.46 3.55
N PRO A 75 -6.99 9.81 4.73
CA PRO A 75 -7.41 8.82 5.72
C PRO A 75 -8.45 7.82 5.18
N GLY A 76 -9.39 8.32 4.36
CA GLY A 76 -10.45 7.49 3.76
C GLY A 76 -9.98 6.45 2.75
N VAL A 77 -8.75 6.57 2.23
CA VAL A 77 -8.13 5.55 1.35
C VAL A 77 -7.06 4.72 2.07
N ALA A 78 -6.66 5.11 3.29
CA ALA A 78 -5.69 4.40 4.11
C ALA A 78 -6.34 3.40 5.06
N VAL A 79 -7.49 3.76 5.63
CA VAL A 79 -8.19 2.98 6.66
C VAL A 79 -9.69 2.89 6.38
N GLY A 80 -10.34 1.87 6.94
CA GLY A 80 -11.77 1.62 6.80
C GLY A 80 -12.42 1.03 8.05
N GLY A 81 -13.76 0.97 8.06
CA GLY A 81 -14.52 0.37 9.16
C GLY A 81 -14.69 1.24 10.41
N TYR A 82 -14.43 2.54 10.32
CA TYR A 82 -14.68 3.50 11.41
C TYR A 82 -16.13 4.04 11.33
N LEU A 83 -16.66 4.46 12.48
CA LEU A 83 -18.00 5.05 12.56
C LEU A 83 -17.92 6.58 12.46
N ALA A 84 -18.87 7.18 11.72
CA ALA A 84 -19.10 8.62 11.78
C ALA A 84 -19.94 8.93 13.01
N LEU A 85 -19.35 9.54 14.04
CA LEU A 85 -20.08 10.01 15.22
C LEU A 85 -20.46 11.47 15.00
N GLY A 86 -21.76 11.74 14.80
CA GLY A 86 -22.28 13.10 14.73
C GLY A 86 -21.76 13.95 13.55
N GLY A 87 -21.31 13.31 12.45
CA GLY A 87 -20.77 13.99 11.27
C GLY A 87 -19.26 14.21 11.30
N THR A 88 -18.56 13.74 12.34
CA THR A 88 -17.09 13.69 12.39
C THR A 88 -16.62 12.25 12.25
N TYR A 89 -15.62 12.04 11.38
CA TYR A 89 -14.98 10.74 11.20
C TYR A 89 -13.86 10.57 12.22
N ASP A 90 -13.91 9.49 13.00
CA ASP A 90 -12.82 9.11 13.91
C ASP A 90 -12.04 7.93 13.34
N TYR A 91 -10.99 8.25 12.58
CA TYR A 91 -10.14 7.26 11.91
C TYR A 91 -9.37 6.34 12.88
N MET A 92 -9.28 6.70 14.16
CA MET A 92 -8.63 5.84 15.18
C MET A 92 -9.47 4.61 15.54
N LEU A 93 -10.76 4.63 15.21
CA LEU A 93 -11.67 3.51 15.42
C LEU A 93 -11.73 2.58 14.20
N ALA A 94 -10.85 2.76 13.22
CA ALA A 94 -10.81 1.92 12.03
C ALA A 94 -10.52 0.45 12.38
N THR A 95 -11.26 -0.46 11.73
CA THR A 95 -11.10 -1.91 11.91
C THR A 95 -10.42 -2.58 10.72
N GLY A 96 -10.16 -1.83 9.65
CA GLY A 96 -9.52 -2.32 8.43
C GLY A 96 -8.45 -1.35 7.94
N LEU A 97 -7.37 -1.93 7.41
CA LEU A 97 -6.34 -1.20 6.67
C LEU A 97 -6.55 -1.42 5.17
N SER A 98 -6.27 -0.39 4.39
CA SER A 98 -6.28 -0.46 2.93
C SER A 98 -4.86 -0.32 2.39
N LEU A 99 -4.51 -1.18 1.45
CA LEU A 99 -3.28 -1.09 0.67
C LEU A 99 -3.68 -0.97 -0.80
N THR A 100 -3.50 0.22 -1.37
CA THR A 100 -3.89 0.51 -2.75
C THR A 100 -2.64 0.78 -3.57
N PHE A 101 -2.40 -0.04 -4.59
CA PHE A 101 -1.32 0.13 -5.56
C PHE A 101 -1.91 0.72 -6.85
N LEU A 102 -1.53 1.94 -7.22
CA LEU A 102 -2.05 2.57 -8.44
C LEU A 102 -1.16 2.22 -9.63
N VAL A 103 -1.78 1.64 -10.65
CA VAL A 103 -1.13 1.25 -11.91
C VAL A 103 -1.65 2.07 -13.08
N ASP A 104 -0.78 2.32 -14.06
CA ASP A 104 -1.11 3.08 -15.26
C ASP A 104 -2.07 2.29 -16.15
N ASN A 105 -3.22 2.88 -16.44
CA ASN A 105 -4.18 2.33 -17.38
C ASN A 105 -4.04 2.99 -18.77
N ASN A 106 -3.63 2.21 -19.77
CA ASN A 106 -3.46 2.68 -21.13
C ASN A 106 -4.63 2.27 -22.03
N VAL A 107 -5.16 3.17 -22.87
CA VAL A 107 -6.20 2.81 -23.86
C VAL A 107 -5.68 1.77 -24.87
N ASN A 108 -4.38 1.81 -25.17
CA ASN A 108 -3.73 0.83 -26.03
C ASN A 108 -3.48 -0.47 -25.26
N LYS A 109 -4.20 -1.54 -25.64
CA LYS A 109 -4.12 -2.87 -25.02
C LYS A 109 -2.72 -3.47 -25.03
N THR A 110 -1.91 -3.20 -26.06
CA THR A 110 -0.53 -3.70 -26.11
C THR A 110 0.34 -3.12 -24.99
N LEU A 111 0.03 -1.90 -24.53
CA LEU A 111 0.73 -1.27 -23.41
C LEU A 111 0.17 -1.69 -22.05
N GLN A 112 -1.00 -2.35 -22.01
CA GLN A 112 -1.59 -2.88 -20.77
C GLN A 112 -1.02 -4.26 -20.40
N GLU A 113 -0.49 -5.02 -21.36
CA GLU A 113 -0.05 -6.40 -21.15
C GLU A 113 0.92 -6.57 -19.96
N PRO A 114 1.93 -5.69 -19.75
CA PRO A 114 2.81 -5.81 -18.59
C PRO A 114 2.07 -5.66 -17.26
N ALA A 115 1.13 -4.72 -17.15
CA ALA A 115 0.33 -4.52 -15.94
C ALA A 115 -0.55 -5.74 -15.66
N LYS A 116 -1.13 -6.33 -16.70
CA LYS A 116 -1.97 -7.52 -16.60
C LYS A 116 -1.20 -8.74 -16.08
N LEU A 117 0.00 -8.98 -16.62
CA LEU A 117 0.87 -10.07 -16.16
C LEU A 117 1.30 -9.87 -14.71
N TRP A 118 1.59 -8.62 -14.31
CA TRP A 118 1.91 -8.30 -12.93
C TRP A 118 0.70 -8.53 -11.99
N GLU A 119 -0.51 -8.12 -12.40
CA GLU A 119 -1.75 -8.32 -11.65
C GLU A 119 -2.07 -9.81 -11.48
N GLU A 120 -1.90 -10.62 -12.52
CA GLU A 120 -2.07 -12.08 -12.45
C GLU A 120 -1.08 -12.71 -11.46
N LYS A 121 0.18 -12.27 -11.47
CA LYS A 121 1.20 -12.70 -10.49
C LYS A 121 0.85 -12.24 -9.07
N TYR A 122 0.36 -11.02 -8.91
CA TYR A 122 -0.05 -10.46 -7.62
C TYR A 122 -1.27 -11.22 -7.06
N ALA A 123 -2.28 -11.49 -7.88
CA ALA A 123 -3.45 -12.26 -7.47
C ALA A 123 -3.15 -13.77 -7.25
N ALA A 124 -2.01 -14.27 -7.77
CA ALA A 124 -1.64 -15.66 -7.62
C ALA A 124 -1.39 -16.03 -6.15
N CYS A 125 -1.91 -17.20 -5.78
CA CYS A 125 -1.79 -17.78 -4.44
C CYS A 125 -0.35 -17.90 -3.93
N SER A 126 0.63 -18.06 -4.82
CA SER A 126 2.04 -18.17 -4.48
C SER A 126 2.70 -16.84 -4.09
N TYR A 127 2.06 -15.69 -4.33
CA TYR A 127 2.71 -14.39 -4.19
C TYR A 127 2.18 -13.55 -3.02
N VAL A 128 0.86 -13.36 -2.89
CA VAL A 128 0.31 -12.38 -1.90
C VAL A 128 -0.30 -13.03 -0.67
N ILE A 129 -0.84 -14.25 -0.75
CA ILE A 129 -1.54 -14.84 0.41
C ILE A 129 -1.34 -16.36 0.54
N PRO A 130 -0.17 -16.82 1.02
CA PRO A 130 0.04 -18.23 1.34
C PRO A 130 -0.98 -18.76 2.36
N TYR A 131 -1.46 -17.88 3.26
CA TYR A 131 -2.33 -18.23 4.38
C TYR A 131 -3.83 -18.36 4.04
N TYR A 132 -4.32 -17.78 2.95
CA TYR A 132 -5.74 -17.84 2.56
C TYR A 132 -6.01 -18.74 1.35
N CYS A 133 -4.96 -19.24 0.71
CA CYS A 133 -5.15 -20.17 -0.39
C CYS A 133 -5.38 -21.58 0.16
N PRO A 134 -6.48 -22.25 -0.25
CA PRO A 134 -6.70 -23.63 0.15
C PRO A 134 -5.51 -24.47 -0.35
N PRO A 135 -4.97 -25.38 0.48
CA PRO A 135 -3.86 -26.21 0.06
C PRO A 135 -4.26 -26.98 -1.19
N THR A 136 -3.35 -27.03 -2.18
CA THR A 136 -3.54 -27.78 -3.43
C THR A 136 -3.70 -29.30 -3.18
N ASN A 137 -3.44 -29.74 -1.95
CA ASN A 137 -3.81 -31.04 -1.41
C ASN A 137 -4.70 -30.88 -0.17
N PRO A 138 -5.85 -31.57 -0.08
CA PRO A 138 -6.76 -31.51 1.08
C PRO A 138 -6.20 -32.12 2.39
N GLY A 139 -4.88 -32.28 2.52
CA GLY A 139 -4.20 -32.89 3.68
C GLY A 139 -2.95 -32.19 4.19
N SER A 140 -2.56 -31.02 3.64
CA SER A 140 -1.39 -30.27 4.13
C SER A 140 -1.82 -28.96 4.79
N ILE A 141 -1.57 -28.85 6.09
CA ILE A 141 -1.77 -27.62 6.88
C ILE A 141 -0.57 -26.70 6.62
N PRO A 142 -0.76 -25.40 6.30
CA PRO A 142 0.34 -24.45 6.25
C PRO A 142 0.70 -24.05 7.69
N GLY A 143 1.90 -24.40 8.15
CA GLY A 143 2.34 -24.06 9.52
C GLY A 143 3.73 -24.56 9.95
N ASP A 144 4.36 -25.47 9.21
CA ASP A 144 5.67 -26.01 9.59
C ASP A 144 6.77 -25.45 8.70
N GLU A 145 7.23 -24.23 8.99
CA GLU A 145 8.60 -23.75 8.75
C GLU A 145 8.69 -22.29 9.25
N PHE A 146 9.20 -22.14 10.48
CA PHE A 146 9.75 -20.89 11.03
C PHE A 146 11.25 -20.83 10.73
#